data_AF-Q8RVN4-F1
#
_entry.id   AF-Q8RVN4-F1
#
_cell.length_a   1.000
_cell.length_b   1.000
_cell.length_c   1.000
_cell.angle_alpha   90.00
_cell.angle_beta   90.00
_cell.angle_gamma   90.00
#
_symmetry.space_group_name_H-M   'P 1'
#
loop_
_entity.id
_entity.type
_entity.pdbx_description
1 polymer ?
#
loop_
_entity_poly.entity_id
_entity_poly.type
_entity_poly.pdbx_seq_one_letter_code
_entity_poly.pdbx_strand_id
1 'polypeptide(L)'
;TGWMYFVSFTLAEQAAWKYAKENNIDFITIIPTLVIGPFLMPSMPPSLITGLSPILRNESHYGIIKQGQYVHLDDLCLSHIYLYEHPKAEGRYICSS
;
A
#
# COMPACT_ATOMS: atom_id res chain seq x y z
N THR A 1 -5.87 -15.75 -6.61
CA THR A 1 -7.13 -15.02 -6.40
C THR A 1 -6.88 -13.85 -5.47
N GLY A 2 -6.82 -12.62 -5.99
CA GLY A 2 -6.56 -11.40 -5.20
C GLY A 2 -7.61 -10.30 -5.42
N TRP A 3 -8.66 -10.57 -6.20
CA TRP A 3 -9.61 -9.54 -6.62
C TRP A 3 -10.43 -8.97 -5.44
N MET A 4 -10.79 -9.81 -4.46
CA MET A 4 -11.53 -9.36 -3.27
C MET A 4 -10.75 -8.32 -2.47
N TYR A 5 -9.42 -8.46 -2.40
CA TYR A 5 -8.54 -7.48 -1.78
C TYR A 5 -8.69 -6.13 -2.48
N PHE A 6 -8.52 -6.08 -3.80
CA PHE A 6 -8.62 -4.82 -4.56
C PHE A 6 -9.99 -4.15 -4.42
N VAL A 7 -11.08 -4.93 -4.50
CA VAL A 7 -12.44 -4.40 -4.31
C VAL A 7 -12.62 -3.85 -2.90
N SER A 8 -12.18 -4.58 -1.88
CA SER A 8 -12.35 -4.14 -0.48
C SER A 8 -11.62 -2.83 -0.18
N PHE A 9 -10.36 -2.68 -0.60
CA PHE A 9 -9.60 -1.44 -0.36
C PHE A 9 -10.16 -0.26 -1.16
N THR A 10 -10.61 -0.49 -2.40
CA THR A 10 -11.23 0.58 -3.21
C THR A 10 -12.51 1.09 -2.56
N LEU A 11 -13.40 0.18 -2.13
CA LEU A 11 -14.67 0.56 -1.51
C LEU A 11 -14.45 1.20 -0.13
N ALA A 12 -13.50 0.68 0.65
CA ALA A 12 -13.17 1.23 1.96
C ALA A 12 -12.61 2.66 1.85
N GLU A 13 -11.69 2.92 0.93
CA GLU A 13 -11.14 4.26 0.71
C GLU A 13 -12.24 5.24 0.26
N GLN A 14 -13.11 4.85 -0.68
CA GLN A 14 -14.23 5.69 -1.13
C GLN A 14 -15.19 6.04 0.02
N ALA A 15 -15.51 5.06 0.87
CA ALA A 15 -16.37 5.28 2.03
C ALA A 15 -15.70 6.19 3.07
N ALA A 16 -14.40 5.99 3.34
CA ALA A 16 -13.63 6.83 4.24
C ALA A 16 -13.59 8.29 3.79
N TRP A 17 -13.35 8.54 2.49
CA TRP A 17 -13.39 9.90 1.93
C TRP A 17 -14.76 10.57 2.04
N LYS A 18 -15.84 9.82 1.75
CA LYS A 18 -17.19 10.33 1.91
C LYS A 18 -17.45 10.75 3.36
N TYR A 19 -17.12 9.88 4.31
CA TYR A 19 -17.31 10.14 5.73
C TYR A 19 -16.45 11.31 6.22
N ALA A 20 -15.18 11.38 5.81
CA ALA A 20 -14.28 12.46 6.19
C ALA A 20 -14.79 13.83 5.71
N LYS A 21 -15.28 13.89 4.46
CA LYS A 21 -15.88 15.11 3.91
C LYS A 21 -17.17 15.52 4.61
N GLU A 22 -18.03 14.58 4.97
CA GLU A 22 -19.28 14.84 5.69
C GLU A 22 -19.05 15.32 7.13
N ASN A 23 -17.94 14.93 7.75
CA ASN A 23 -17.64 15.19 9.16
C ASN A 23 -16.49 16.19 9.38
N ASN A 24 -15.98 16.84 8.33
CA ASN A 24 -14.83 17.76 8.37
C ASN A 24 -13.60 17.16 9.07
N ILE A 25 -13.28 15.90 8.77
CA ILE A 25 -12.11 15.21 9.31
C ILE A 25 -10.94 15.46 8.37
N ASP A 26 -9.82 15.93 8.92
CA ASP A 26 -8.55 15.98 8.21
C ASP A 26 -8.08 14.55 7.93
N PHE A 27 -8.09 14.18 6.65
CA PHE A 27 -7.91 12.81 6.20
C PHE A 27 -6.98 12.78 5.00
N ILE A 28 -5.99 11.89 5.06
CA ILE A 28 -5.02 11.64 4.01
C ILE A 28 -4.98 10.15 3.76
N THR A 29 -4.81 9.75 2.49
CA THR A 29 -4.51 8.35 2.14
C THR A 29 -3.16 8.24 1.46
N ILE A 30 -2.44 7.18 1.79
CA ILE A 30 -1.19 6.79 1.14
C ILE A 30 -1.46 5.51 0.36
N ILE A 31 -1.08 5.52 -0.92
CA ILE A 31 -1.30 4.43 -1.85
C ILE A 31 0.07 3.80 -2.15
N PRO A 32 0.49 2.80 -1.35
CA PRO A 32 1.71 2.06 -1.64
C PRO A 32 1.51 1.12 -2.83
N THR A 33 2.60 0.87 -3.55
CA THR A 33 2.69 -0.24 -4.50
C THR A 33 3.19 -1.50 -3.77
N LEU A 34 3.89 -2.43 -4.43
CA LEU A 34 4.34 -3.64 -3.75
C LEU A 34 5.49 -3.31 -2.77
N VAL A 35 5.19 -3.37 -1.48
CA VAL A 35 6.15 -3.04 -0.41
C VAL A 35 7.16 -4.16 -0.22
N ILE A 36 8.45 -3.84 -0.41
CA ILE A 36 9.58 -4.76 -0.30
C ILE A 36 10.59 -4.19 0.71
N GLY A 37 11.11 -5.02 1.61
CA GLY A 37 12.14 -4.60 2.55
C GLY A 37 12.35 -5.59 3.70
N PRO A 38 13.36 -5.35 4.55
CA PRO A 38 13.52 -6.08 5.80
C PRO A 38 12.31 -5.83 6.72
N PHE A 39 11.99 -6.78 7.58
CA PHE A 39 10.82 -6.71 8.46
C PHE A 39 11.13 -7.31 9.84
N LEU A 40 10.41 -6.84 10.86
CA LEU A 40 10.61 -7.28 12.26
C LEU A 40 9.78 -8.50 12.65
N MET A 41 8.75 -8.83 11.86
CA MET A 41 7.83 -9.92 12.16
C MET A 41 8.50 -11.30 11.97
N PRO A 42 8.12 -12.34 12.73
CA PRO A 42 8.68 -13.68 12.59
C PRO A 42 8.10 -14.46 11.40
N SER A 43 6.96 -14.03 10.85
CA SER A 43 6.27 -14.68 9.72
C SER A 43 6.54 -13.97 8.40
N MET A 44 6.43 -14.71 7.28
CA MET A 44 6.62 -14.16 5.94
C MET A 44 5.54 -13.11 5.62
N PRO A 45 5.92 -11.87 5.29
CA PRO A 45 4.98 -10.83 4.88
C PRO A 45 4.25 -11.21 3.59
N PRO A 46 2.92 -10.96 3.48
CA PRO A 46 2.16 -11.27 2.26
C PRO A 46 2.70 -10.59 0.99
N SER A 47 3.24 -9.37 1.10
CA SER A 47 3.85 -8.67 -0.05
C SER A 47 5.11 -9.40 -0.54
N LEU A 48 5.92 -9.98 0.36
CA LEU A 48 7.12 -10.73 -0.01
C LEU A 48 6.81 -12.09 -0.64
N ILE A 49 5.66 -12.72 -0.33
CA ILE A 49 5.20 -13.90 -1.09
C ILE A 49 5.05 -13.55 -2.58
N THR A 50 4.52 -12.36 -2.87
CA THR A 50 4.37 -11.82 -4.22
C THR A 50 5.73 -11.38 -4.81
N GLY A 51 6.50 -10.59 -4.05
CA GLY A 51 7.77 -10.02 -4.51
C GLY A 51 8.87 -11.06 -4.76
N LEU A 52 8.91 -12.11 -3.95
CA LEU A 52 9.85 -13.23 -4.09
C LEU A 52 9.28 -14.37 -4.95
N SER A 53 8.10 -14.19 -5.54
CA SER A 53 7.47 -15.24 -6.35
C SER A 53 8.35 -15.81 -7.47
N PRO A 54 9.25 -15.05 -8.15
CA PRO A 54 10.15 -15.62 -9.15
C PRO A 54 11.18 -16.59 -8.57
N ILE A 55 11.66 -16.32 -7.34
CA ILE A 55 12.64 -17.16 -6.62
C ILE A 55 11.94 -18.41 -6.09
N LEU A 56 10.77 -18.22 -5.48
CA LEU A 56 9.95 -19.30 -4.90
C LEU A 56 9.16 -20.09 -5.95
N ARG A 57 9.21 -19.66 -7.22
CA ARG A 57 8.46 -20.23 -8.36
C ARG A 57 6.95 -20.30 -8.12
N ASN A 58 6.39 -19.26 -7.50
CA ASN A 58 4.95 -19.16 -7.24
C ASN A 58 4.24 -18.38 -8.36
N GLU A 59 3.93 -19.07 -9.46
CA GLU A 59 3.37 -18.47 -10.68
C GLU A 59 2.03 -17.75 -10.46
N SER A 60 1.27 -18.14 -9.44
CA SER A 60 -0.03 -17.52 -9.14
C SER A 60 0.04 -16.04 -8.77
N HIS A 61 1.24 -15.54 -8.42
CA HIS A 61 1.49 -14.14 -8.07
C HIS A 61 2.09 -13.33 -9.23
N TYR A 62 2.48 -13.95 -10.34
CA TYR A 62 3.13 -13.27 -11.47
C TYR A 62 2.25 -12.19 -12.11
N GLY A 63 0.93 -12.34 -12.04
CA GLY A 63 -0.01 -11.33 -12.53
C GLY A 63 0.19 -9.96 -11.87
N ILE A 64 0.58 -9.91 -10.59
CA ILE A 64 0.81 -8.67 -9.85
C ILE A 64 2.14 -8.01 -10.24
N ILE A 65 3.19 -8.81 -10.46
CA ILE A 65 4.55 -8.30 -10.71
C ILE A 65 4.92 -8.16 -12.20
N LYS A 66 4.08 -8.66 -13.13
CA LYS A 66 4.33 -8.60 -14.58
C LYS A 66 4.62 -7.18 -15.08
N GLN A 67 3.94 -6.19 -14.51
CA GLN A 67 4.21 -4.76 -14.68
C GLN A 67 4.23 -4.10 -13.30
N GLY A 68 5.02 -4.70 -12.39
CA GLY A 68 5.03 -4.32 -10.99
C GLY A 68 5.68 -2.96 -10.73
N GLN A 69 5.16 -2.27 -9.73
CA GLN A 69 5.77 -1.11 -9.09
C GLN A 69 6.11 -1.48 -7.65
N TYR A 70 7.15 -0.85 -7.10
CA TYR A 70 7.70 -1.23 -5.80
C TYR A 70 7.96 0.01 -4.93
N VAL A 71 8.00 -0.21 -3.63
CA VAL A 71 8.45 0.80 -2.66
C VAL A 71 9.20 0.09 -1.53
N HIS A 72 10.27 0.71 -1.04
CA HIS A 72 10.98 0.19 0.12
C HIS A 72 10.12 0.34 1.38
N LEU A 73 10.17 -0.65 2.29
CA LEU A 73 9.39 -0.60 3.54
C LEU A 73 9.67 0.67 4.35
N ASP A 74 10.96 1.01 4.53
CA ASP A 74 11.33 2.18 5.32
C ASP A 74 10.89 3.49 4.65
N ASP A 75 10.96 3.59 3.32
CA ASP A 75 10.51 4.79 2.58
C ASP A 75 9.00 4.99 2.72
N LEU A 76 8.23 3.89 2.71
CA LEU A 76 6.80 3.94 2.98
C LEU A 76 6.52 4.41 4.42
N CYS A 77 7.20 3.84 5.41
CA CYS A 77 7.04 4.24 6.82
C CYS A 77 7.40 5.72 7.04
N LEU A 78 8.50 6.19 6.43
CA LEU A 78 8.88 7.60 6.47
C LEU A 78 7.84 8.49 5.77
N SER A 79 7.24 8.02 4.67
CA SER A 79 6.16 8.75 3.99
C SER A 79 4.91 8.91 4.87
N HIS A 80 4.59 7.89 5.68
CA HIS A 80 3.51 7.99 6.68
C HIS A 80 3.78 9.10 7.70
N ILE A 81 4.99 9.14 8.27
CA ILE A 81 5.39 10.16 9.24
C ILE A 81 5.38 11.54 8.57
N TYR A 82 6.01 11.66 7.42
CA TYR A 82 6.12 12.92 6.67
C TYR A 82 4.75 13.54 6.36
N LEU A 83 3.81 12.74 5.83
CA LEU A 83 2.49 13.26 5.45
C LEU A 83 1.62 13.60 6.66
N TYR A 84 1.82 12.93 7.80
CA TYR A 84 1.16 13.30 9.05
C TYR A 84 1.70 14.62 9.61
N GLU A 85 3.01 14.83 9.56
CA GLU A 85 3.66 16.03 10.12
C GLU A 85 3.55 17.27 9.21
N HIS A 86 3.22 17.10 7.93
CA HIS A 86 3.20 18.19 6.95
C HIS A 86 1.82 18.86 6.85
N PRO A 87 1.60 20.08 7.37
CA PRO A 87 0.26 20.67 7.49
C PRO A 87 -0.41 21.06 6.16
N LYS A 88 0.34 21.01 5.05
CA LYS A 88 -0.17 21.24 3.70
C LYS A 88 -0.53 19.95 2.97
N ALA A 89 -0.35 18.79 3.60
CA ALA A 89 -0.67 17.53 2.99
C ALA A 89 -2.19 17.38 2.91
N GLU A 90 -2.70 17.07 1.73
CA GLU A 90 -4.14 16.90 1.49
C GLU A 90 -4.39 15.83 0.43
N GLY A 91 -5.48 15.09 0.57
CA GLY A 91 -5.90 14.15 -0.46
C GLY A 91 -5.13 12.82 -0.43
N ARG A 92 -4.78 12.34 -1.63
CA ARG A 92 -4.26 10.99 -1.87
C ARG A 92 -2.83 11.06 -2.41
N TYR A 93 -1.90 10.32 -1.81
CA TYR A 93 -0.50 10.29 -2.21
C TYR A 93 -0.08 8.90 -2.68
N ILE A 94 0.40 8.80 -3.93
CA ILE A 94 1.07 7.57 -4.40
C ILE A 94 2.46 7.52 -3.78
N CYS A 95 2.78 6.40 -3.13
CA CYS A 95 4.10 6.12 -2.57
C CYS A 95 4.72 4.94 -3.32
N SER A 96 5.53 5.26 -4.33
CA SER A 96 6.22 4.29 -5.17
C SER A 96 7.53 4.88 -5.68
N SER A 97 8.56 4.04 -5.79
CA SER A 97 9.89 4.38 -6.32
C SER A 97 10.17 3.69 -7.66
#